data_AF-A0A379QSB1-F1
#
_entry.id   AF-A0A379QSB1-F1
#
_cell.length_a   1.000
_cell.length_b   1.000
_cell.length_c   1.000
_cell.angle_alpha   90.00
_cell.angle_beta   90.00
_cell.angle_gamma   90.00
#
_symmetry.space_group_name_H-M   'P 1'
#
loop_
_entity.id
_entity.type
_entity.pdbx_description
1 polymer ?
#
loop_
_entity_poly.entity_id
_entity_poly.type
_entity_poly.pdbx_seq_one_letter_code
_entity_poly.pdbx_strand_id
1 'polypeptide(L)'
;MFQRHVPSPIQYEKLSSSLWNDYVNRHDDSYIPINWPTRLADCASHYPDLVACADIIAAGDLSEASLNKMMAQGIAEEGFPATVLRALFYTHSPLLIDFARFLIQTPIHSCHCPLAFRLLAQKRTPQADAFFLDFAINDDGERPELTKMMVRYFLQP
;
A
#
# COMPACT_ATOMS: atom_id res chain seq x y z
N MET A 1 -35.89 18.85 18.70
CA MET A 1 -35.64 17.40 18.87
C MET A 1 -35.50 16.81 17.46
N PHE A 2 -34.29 16.58 16.97
CA PHE A 2 -34.07 16.05 15.61
C PHE A 2 -34.25 14.54 15.63
N GLN A 3 -35.32 14.05 15.00
CA GLN A 3 -35.50 12.61 14.76
C GLN A 3 -34.51 12.18 13.67
N ARG A 4 -33.51 11.37 14.02
CA ARG A 4 -32.65 10.70 13.05
C ARG A 4 -33.49 9.63 12.34
N HIS A 5 -33.90 9.90 11.11
CA HIS A 5 -34.42 8.86 10.22
C HIS A 5 -33.22 8.01 9.79
N VAL A 6 -33.16 6.76 10.26
CA VAL A 6 -32.25 5.76 9.69
C VAL A 6 -32.82 5.42 8.31
N PRO A 7 -32.09 5.63 7.21
CA PRO A 7 -32.55 5.20 5.90
C PRO A 7 -32.83 3.70 5.93
N SER A 8 -34.00 3.29 5.45
CA SER A 8 -34.34 1.87 5.33
C SER A 8 -33.26 1.14 4.54
N PRO A 9 -32.90 -0.10 4.92
CA PRO A 9 -31.90 -0.88 4.18
C PRO A 9 -32.37 -1.05 2.74
N ILE A 10 -31.69 -0.39 1.81
CA ILE A 10 -31.92 -0.57 0.38
C ILE A 10 -31.46 -2.00 0.06
N GLN A 11 -32.40 -2.86 -0.33
CA GLN A 11 -32.05 -4.16 -0.89
C GLN A 11 -31.43 -3.92 -2.26
N TYR A 12 -30.11 -3.98 -2.34
CA TYR A 12 -29.41 -4.00 -3.62
C TYR A 12 -29.61 -5.38 -4.23
N GLU A 13 -30.37 -5.46 -5.34
CA GLU A 13 -30.37 -6.66 -6.17
C GLU A 13 -29.01 -6.78 -6.86
N LYS A 14 -28.37 -7.93 -6.68
CA LYS A 14 -27.13 -8.24 -7.39
C LYS A 14 -27.47 -8.38 -8.87
N LEU A 15 -26.82 -7.56 -9.71
CA LEU A 15 -26.90 -7.70 -11.16
C LEU A 15 -26.57 -9.13 -11.59
N SER A 16 -27.37 -9.68 -12.51
CA SER A 16 -27.11 -10.98 -13.09
C SER A 16 -25.79 -10.97 -13.88
N SER A 17 -25.13 -12.12 -13.97
CA SER A 17 -23.82 -12.21 -14.64
C SER A 17 -23.84 -11.75 -16.10
N SER A 18 -24.97 -11.95 -16.80
CA SER A 18 -25.15 -11.49 -18.17
C SER A 18 -25.27 -9.97 -18.26
N LEU A 19 -26.06 -9.34 -17.38
CA LEU A 19 -26.18 -7.88 -17.31
C LEU A 19 -24.88 -7.21 -16.87
N TRP A 20 -24.13 -7.85 -15.97
CA TRP A 20 -22.82 -7.38 -15.55
C TRP A 20 -21.83 -7.38 -16.72
N ASN A 21 -21.76 -8.48 -17.47
CA ASN A 21 -20.89 -8.58 -18.64
C ASN A 21 -21.30 -7.61 -19.76
N ASP A 22 -22.59 -7.40 -19.98
CA ASP A 22 -23.07 -6.38 -20.93
C ASP A 22 -22.66 -4.96 -20.49
N TYR A 23 -22.81 -4.64 -19.20
CA TYR A 23 -22.43 -3.35 -18.65
C TYR A 23 -20.92 -3.08 -18.71
N VAL A 24 -20.09 -4.06 -18.34
CA VAL A 24 -18.62 -3.93 -18.36
C VAL A 24 -18.08 -3.77 -19.78
N ASN A 25 -18.72 -4.40 -20.78
CA ASN A 25 -18.28 -4.38 -22.17
C ASN A 25 -19.03 -3.35 -23.03
N ARG A 26 -19.92 -2.53 -22.45
CA ARG A 26 -20.57 -1.43 -23.16
C ARG A 26 -19.56 -0.33 -23.45
N HIS A 27 -19.11 -0.30 -24.70
CA HIS A 27 -18.41 0.83 -25.29
C HIS A 27 -19.39 1.60 -26.16
N ASP A 28 -20.34 2.29 -25.55
CA ASP A 28 -21.26 3.19 -26.25
C ASP A 28 -20.81 4.63 -26.03
N ASP A 29 -20.87 5.45 -27.08
CA ASP A 29 -20.46 6.87 -27.11
C ASP A 29 -21.29 7.75 -26.16
N SER A 30 -22.35 7.18 -25.57
CA SER A 30 -23.18 7.79 -24.53
C SER A 30 -22.48 7.91 -23.16
N TYR A 31 -21.44 7.11 -22.90
CA TYR A 31 -20.50 7.36 -21.81
C TYR A 31 -19.50 8.42 -22.26
N ILE A 32 -19.97 9.66 -22.36
CA ILE A 32 -19.08 10.82 -22.43
C ILE A 32 -18.11 10.68 -21.25
N PRO A 33 -16.79 10.77 -21.44
CA PRO A 33 -15.84 10.82 -20.34
C PRO A 33 -16.31 11.95 -19.44
N ILE A 34 -16.88 11.62 -18.28
CA ILE A 34 -17.32 12.62 -17.33
C ILE A 34 -16.03 13.32 -16.93
N ASN A 35 -15.86 14.53 -17.48
CA ASN A 35 -14.72 15.36 -17.16
C ASN A 35 -15.00 15.88 -15.76
N TRP A 36 -14.59 15.08 -14.77
CA TRP A 36 -14.83 15.38 -13.38
C TRP A 36 -14.25 16.77 -13.10
N PRO A 37 -15.01 17.66 -12.44
CA PRO A 37 -14.46 18.92 -11.96
C PRO A 37 -13.14 18.65 -11.26
N THR A 38 -12.11 19.45 -11.52
CA THR A 38 -10.75 19.22 -11.00
C THR A 38 -10.74 18.95 -9.50
N ARG A 39 -11.61 19.63 -8.74
CA ARG A 39 -11.81 19.38 -7.31
C ARG A 39 -12.19 17.94 -6.95
N LEU A 40 -13.03 17.28 -7.74
CA LEU A 40 -13.40 15.89 -7.52
C LEU A 40 -12.28 14.93 -7.92
N ALA A 41 -11.52 15.24 -8.98
CA ALA A 41 -10.32 14.49 -9.34
C ALA A 41 -9.24 14.60 -8.24
N ASP A 42 -9.02 15.81 -7.72
CA ASP A 42 -8.13 16.08 -6.60
C ASP A 42 -8.61 15.36 -5.33
N CYS A 43 -9.92 15.38 -5.03
CA CYS A 43 -10.46 14.59 -3.92
C CYS A 43 -10.24 13.09 -4.12
N ALA A 44 -10.48 12.56 -5.32
CA ALA A 44 -10.29 11.16 -5.64
C ALA A 44 -8.83 10.73 -5.50
N SER A 45 -7.86 11.59 -5.84
CA SER A 45 -6.43 11.29 -5.69
C SER A 45 -5.96 11.14 -4.24
N HIS A 46 -6.78 11.52 -3.25
CA HIS A 46 -6.48 11.25 -1.84
C HIS A 46 -6.83 9.82 -1.41
N TYR A 47 -7.56 9.07 -2.24
CA TYR A 47 -7.93 7.69 -1.93
C TYR A 47 -6.98 6.71 -2.64
N PRO A 48 -6.73 5.54 -2.03
CA PRO A 48 -5.94 4.50 -2.67
C PRO A 48 -6.64 4.03 -3.95
N ASP A 49 -5.86 3.68 -4.98
CA ASP A 49 -6.39 3.05 -6.18
C ASP A 49 -6.93 1.63 -5.89
N LEU A 50 -7.52 0.98 -6.90
CA LEU A 50 -8.12 -0.34 -6.73
C LEU A 50 -7.08 -1.41 -6.29
N VAL A 51 -5.85 -1.30 -6.78
CA VAL A 51 -4.77 -2.24 -6.45
C VAL A 51 -4.36 -2.06 -4.99
N ALA A 52 -4.20 -0.82 -4.56
CA ALA A 52 -3.93 -0.48 -3.17
C ALA A 52 -5.06 -0.90 -2.24
N CYS A 53 -6.32 -0.72 -2.64
CA CYS A 53 -7.47 -1.23 -1.89
C CYS A 53 -7.44 -2.75 -1.73
N ALA A 54 -7.07 -3.49 -2.79
CA ALA A 54 -6.95 -4.95 -2.74
C ALA A 54 -5.82 -5.39 -1.78
N ASP A 55 -4.66 -4.72 -1.81
CA ASP A 55 -3.55 -4.98 -0.88
C ASP A 55 -3.98 -4.73 0.58
N ILE A 56 -4.68 -3.62 0.84
CA ILE A 56 -5.18 -3.27 2.19
C ILE A 56 -6.14 -4.34 2.71
N ILE A 57 -7.08 -4.79 1.87
CA ILE A 57 -8.03 -5.84 2.25
C ILE A 57 -7.30 -7.17 2.49
N ALA A 58 -6.36 -7.53 1.62
CA ALA A 58 -5.61 -8.78 1.71
C ALA A 58 -4.68 -8.81 2.94
N ALA A 59 -4.10 -7.67 3.33
CA ALA A 59 -3.25 -7.57 4.50
C ALA A 59 -3.99 -7.77 5.83
N GLY A 60 -5.30 -7.50 5.86
CA GLY A 60 -6.14 -7.71 7.05
C GLY A 60 -5.82 -6.74 8.19
N ASP A 61 -5.66 -7.27 9.41
CA ASP A 61 -5.41 -6.46 10.61
C ASP A 61 -3.95 -5.98 10.68
N LEU A 62 -3.76 -4.67 10.48
CA LEU A 62 -2.49 -3.95 10.56
C LEU A 62 -2.28 -3.20 11.88
N SER A 63 -3.01 -3.57 12.94
CA SER A 63 -2.75 -3.04 14.27
C SER A 63 -1.33 -3.37 14.76
N GLU A 64 -0.79 -2.52 15.63
CA GLU A 64 0.54 -2.74 16.21
C GLU A 64 0.66 -4.11 16.89
N ALA A 65 -0.39 -4.55 17.60
CA ALA A 65 -0.43 -5.86 18.23
C ALA A 65 -0.36 -7.02 17.22
N SER A 66 -1.10 -6.91 16.11
CA SER A 66 -1.09 -7.90 15.03
C SER A 66 0.28 -7.98 14.36
N LEU A 67 0.86 -6.82 14.01
CA LEU A 67 2.16 -6.75 13.37
C LEU A 67 3.29 -7.25 14.28
N ASN A 68 3.29 -6.88 15.57
CA ASN A 68 4.27 -7.38 16.52
C ASN A 68 4.19 -8.90 16.67
N LYS A 69 2.97 -9.45 16.74
CA LYS A 69 2.76 -10.90 16.77
C LYS A 69 3.29 -11.55 15.48
N MET A 70 3.00 -10.97 14.34
CA MET A 70 3.45 -11.46 13.03
C MET A 70 4.97 -11.45 12.90
N MET A 71 5.63 -10.35 13.27
CA MET A 71 7.10 -10.24 13.24
C MET A 71 7.77 -11.19 14.24
N ALA A 72 7.16 -11.43 15.41
CA ALA A 72 7.68 -12.35 16.40
C ALA A 72 7.53 -13.83 16.00
N GLN A 73 6.44 -14.18 15.31
CA GLN A 73 6.15 -15.55 14.88
C GLN A 73 6.76 -15.89 13.51
N GLY A 74 7.16 -14.88 12.75
CA GLY A 74 7.59 -15.02 11.37
C GLY A 74 6.41 -15.14 10.40
N ILE A 75 6.68 -14.88 9.12
CA ILE A 75 5.68 -14.94 8.05
C ILE A 75 6.05 -16.09 7.12
N ALA A 76 5.22 -17.14 7.08
CA ALA A 76 5.51 -18.33 6.27
C ALA A 76 5.13 -18.15 4.79
N GLU A 77 4.11 -17.34 4.51
CA GLU A 77 3.63 -17.11 3.15
C GLU A 77 4.57 -16.15 2.41
N GLU A 78 5.18 -16.61 1.32
CA GLU A 78 6.20 -15.85 0.58
C GLU A 78 5.66 -14.52 0.02
N GLY A 79 4.42 -14.44 -0.46
CA GLY A 79 3.87 -13.21 -1.03
C GLY A 79 3.37 -12.19 0.00
N PHE A 80 3.04 -12.66 1.20
CA PHE A 80 2.31 -11.88 2.19
C PHE A 80 3.09 -10.68 2.76
N PRO A 81 4.41 -10.76 3.04
CA PRO A 81 5.17 -9.61 3.52
C PRO A 81 5.12 -8.43 2.54
N ALA A 82 5.14 -8.70 1.23
CA ALA A 82 5.04 -7.67 0.22
C ALA A 82 3.65 -6.99 0.23
N THR A 83 2.58 -7.75 0.45
CA THR A 83 1.21 -7.25 0.60
C THR A 83 1.06 -6.37 1.83
N VAL A 84 1.53 -6.83 2.99
CA VAL A 84 1.53 -6.06 4.24
C VAL A 84 2.32 -4.76 4.08
N LEU A 85 3.50 -4.82 3.48
CA LEU A 85 4.34 -3.66 3.25
C LEU A 85 3.66 -2.60 2.35
N ARG A 86 3.00 -3.02 1.26
CA ARG A 86 2.23 -2.11 0.40
C ARG A 86 1.04 -1.52 1.15
N ALA A 87 0.30 -2.34 1.91
CA ALA A 87 -0.83 -1.85 2.69
C ALA A 87 -0.41 -0.82 3.75
N LEU A 88 0.70 -1.04 4.45
CA LEU A 88 1.28 -0.08 5.40
C LEU A 88 1.68 1.24 4.71
N PHE A 89 2.22 1.15 3.50
CA PHE A 89 2.58 2.32 2.71
C PHE A 89 1.36 3.14 2.29
N TYR A 90 0.33 2.50 1.72
CA TYR A 90 -0.88 3.19 1.26
C TYR A 90 -1.75 3.75 2.39
N THR A 91 -1.66 3.15 3.58
CA THR A 91 -2.37 3.64 4.77
C THR A 91 -1.57 4.69 5.55
N HIS A 92 -0.37 5.06 5.07
CA HIS A 92 0.56 5.97 5.76
C HIS A 92 0.83 5.55 7.22
N SER A 93 0.92 4.25 7.46
CA SER A 93 1.09 3.69 8.80
C SER A 93 2.46 4.09 9.38
N PRO A 94 2.52 4.53 10.65
CA PRO A 94 3.80 4.81 11.31
C PRO A 94 4.67 3.55 11.48
N LEU A 95 4.06 2.35 11.40
CA LEU A 95 4.74 1.06 11.57
C LEU A 95 5.43 0.58 10.30
N LEU A 96 5.30 1.31 9.18
CA LEU A 96 5.93 0.96 7.90
C LEU A 96 7.44 0.74 8.04
N ILE A 97 8.12 1.64 8.77
CA ILE A 97 9.58 1.63 8.91
C ILE A 97 10.03 0.42 9.74
N ASP A 98 9.31 0.12 10.82
CA ASP A 98 9.65 -1.01 11.69
C ASP A 98 9.43 -2.33 10.95
N PHE A 99 8.36 -2.43 10.17
CA PHE A 99 8.13 -3.58 9.30
C PHE A 99 9.22 -3.71 8.23
N ALA A 100 9.63 -2.60 7.60
CA ALA A 100 10.72 -2.62 6.62
C ALA A 100 12.06 -3.08 7.24
N ARG A 101 12.38 -2.64 8.47
CA ARG A 101 13.56 -3.11 9.21
C ARG A 101 13.51 -4.61 9.47
N PHE A 102 12.35 -5.12 9.90
CA PHE A 102 12.13 -6.55 10.08
C PHE A 102 12.47 -7.35 8.80
N LEU A 103 12.02 -6.90 7.62
CA LEU A 103 12.32 -7.57 6.35
C LEU A 103 13.82 -7.58 6.02
N ILE A 104 14.55 -6.50 6.34
CA ILE A 104 16.01 -6.42 6.11
C ILE A 104 16.77 -7.37 7.03
N GLN A 105 16.36 -7.43 8.30
CA GLN A 105 17.04 -8.19 9.34
C GLN A 105 16.75 -9.69 9.26
N THR A 106 15.71 -10.10 8.52
CA THR A 106 15.27 -11.49 8.42
C THR A 106 15.66 -12.07 7.06
N PRO A 107 16.67 -12.96 6.95
CA PRO A 107 17.22 -13.42 5.67
C PRO A 107 16.19 -14.04 4.72
N ILE A 108 15.19 -14.74 5.27
CA ILE A 108 14.10 -15.37 4.50
C ILE A 108 13.22 -14.35 3.76
N HIS A 109 13.23 -13.08 4.17
CA HIS A 109 12.45 -11.99 3.57
C HIS A 109 13.29 -11.04 2.71
N SER A 110 14.56 -11.39 2.46
CA SER A 110 15.49 -10.58 1.65
C SER A 110 14.96 -10.27 0.24
N CYS A 111 14.16 -11.16 -0.35
CA CYS A 111 13.52 -10.96 -1.65
C CYS A 111 12.54 -9.76 -1.67
N HIS A 112 12.04 -9.31 -0.51
CA HIS A 112 11.14 -8.16 -0.40
C HIS A 112 11.85 -6.83 -0.11
N CYS A 113 13.14 -6.85 0.24
CA CYS A 113 13.91 -5.63 0.51
C CYS A 113 13.87 -4.62 -0.65
N PRO A 114 13.98 -5.02 -1.94
CA PRO A 114 13.86 -4.07 -3.04
C PRO A 114 12.51 -3.37 -3.13
N LEU A 115 11.43 -4.00 -2.67
CA LEU A 115 10.12 -3.35 -2.58
C LEU A 115 10.10 -2.32 -1.46
N ALA A 116 10.62 -2.65 -0.28
CA ALA A 116 10.71 -1.72 0.85
C ALA A 116 11.50 -0.46 0.48
N PHE A 117 12.66 -0.63 -0.16
CA PHE A 117 13.48 0.48 -0.63
C PHE A 117 12.73 1.35 -1.64
N ARG A 118 12.07 0.74 -2.64
CA ARG A 118 11.31 1.50 -3.64
C ARG A 118 10.17 2.30 -3.02
N LEU A 119 9.42 1.73 -2.07
CA LEU A 119 8.30 2.41 -1.42
C LEU A 119 8.79 3.56 -0.53
N LEU A 120 9.81 3.32 0.29
CA LEU A 120 10.39 4.36 1.15
C LEU A 120 11.07 5.47 0.35
N ALA A 121 11.61 5.16 -0.82
CA ALA A 121 12.26 6.14 -1.68
C ALA A 121 11.28 7.03 -2.48
N GLN A 122 9.97 6.77 -2.44
CA GLN A 122 8.98 7.58 -3.18
C GLN A 122 8.84 9.00 -2.62
N LYS A 123 9.06 9.18 -1.32
CA LYS A 123 8.94 10.48 -0.67
C LYS A 123 9.97 10.61 0.43
N ARG A 124 10.73 11.70 0.39
CA ARG A 124 11.70 12.02 1.43
C ARG A 124 11.00 12.33 2.75
N THR A 125 11.34 11.59 3.80
CA THR A 125 10.84 11.81 5.16
C THR A 125 11.97 11.61 6.16
N PRO A 126 11.91 12.26 7.35
CA PRO A 126 12.91 12.02 8.39
C PRO A 126 13.02 10.55 8.81
N GLN A 127 11.91 9.79 8.78
CA GLN A 127 11.96 8.37 9.11
C GLN A 127 12.64 7.54 8.01
N ALA A 128 12.39 7.84 6.73
CA ALA A 128 13.08 7.19 5.62
C ALA A 128 14.57 7.56 5.59
N ASP A 129 14.93 8.82 5.87
CA ASP A 129 16.33 9.25 6.02
C ASP A 129 17.05 8.41 7.10
N ALA A 130 16.44 8.27 8.28
CA ALA A 130 16.99 7.47 9.37
C ALA A 130 17.14 5.99 8.99
N PHE A 131 16.16 5.42 8.28
CA PHE A 131 16.21 4.05 7.78
C PHE A 131 17.36 3.84 6.78
N PHE A 132 17.52 4.74 5.82
CA PHE A 132 18.57 4.63 4.81
C PHE A 132 19.97 4.87 5.38
N LEU A 133 20.10 5.76 6.37
CA LEU A 133 21.36 5.94 7.11
C LEU A 133 21.72 4.69 7.92
N ASP A 134 20.75 4.08 8.60
CA ASP A 134 20.94 2.83 9.34
C ASP A 134 21.36 1.70 8.39
N PHE A 135 20.75 1.62 7.20
CA PHE A 135 21.22 0.71 6.16
C PHE A 135 22.66 1.00 5.74
N ALA A 136 23.02 2.26 5.43
CA ALA A 136 24.37 2.62 5.00
C ALA A 136 25.46 2.27 6.03
N ILE A 137 25.14 2.36 7.32
CA ILE A 137 26.07 2.04 8.42
C ILE A 137 26.29 0.52 8.51
N ASN A 138 25.24 -0.27 8.27
CA ASN A 138 25.25 -1.71 8.43
C ASN A 138 25.41 -2.50 7.11
N ASP A 139 25.52 -1.82 5.97
CA ASP A 139 25.66 -2.43 4.65
C ASP A 139 27.02 -3.14 4.57
N ASP A 140 26.99 -4.46 4.37
CA ASP A 140 28.17 -5.28 4.13
C ASP A 140 28.66 -5.17 2.68
N GLY A 141 27.93 -4.43 1.83
CA GLY A 141 28.24 -4.24 0.41
C GLY A 141 27.74 -5.37 -0.49
N GLU A 142 27.08 -6.39 0.08
CA GLU A 142 26.57 -7.56 -0.67
C GLU A 142 25.27 -7.26 -1.43
N ARG A 143 24.70 -6.05 -1.27
CA ARG A 143 23.41 -5.67 -1.84
C ARG A 143 23.50 -4.41 -2.72
N PRO A 144 24.30 -4.42 -3.80
CA PRO A 144 24.62 -3.23 -4.59
C PRO A 144 23.39 -2.56 -5.21
N GLU A 145 22.33 -3.31 -5.51
CA GLU A 145 21.07 -2.74 -6.02
C GLU A 145 20.34 -1.91 -4.97
N LEU A 146 20.36 -2.31 -3.70
CA LEU A 146 19.78 -1.53 -2.60
C LEU A 146 20.59 -0.27 -2.34
N THR A 147 21.92 -0.37 -2.36
CA THR A 147 22.82 0.78 -2.24
C THR A 147 22.57 1.79 -3.36
N LYS A 148 22.37 1.36 -4.61
CA LYS A 148 21.99 2.26 -5.73
C LYS A 148 20.65 2.95 -5.49
N MET A 149 19.65 2.26 -4.97
CA MET A 149 18.35 2.86 -4.65
C MET A 149 18.49 3.94 -3.56
N MET A 150 19.23 3.64 -2.49
CA MET A 150 19.53 4.59 -1.42
C MET A 150 20.28 5.83 -1.93
N VAL A 151 21.32 5.64 -2.75
CA VAL A 151 22.07 6.78 -3.33
C VAL A 151 21.13 7.66 -4.16
N ARG A 152 20.29 7.06 -5.00
CA ARG A 152 19.29 7.81 -5.79
C ARG A 152 18.31 8.56 -4.91
N TYR A 153 17.90 7.98 -3.78
CA TYR A 153 17.03 8.64 -2.81
C TYR A 153 17.66 9.93 -2.26
N PHE A 154 18.93 9.89 -1.84
CA PHE A 154 19.62 11.09 -1.32
C PHE A 154 19.97 12.14 -2.38
N LEU A 155 19.96 11.77 -3.66
CA LEU A 155 20.14 12.70 -4.78
C LEU A 155 18.84 13.41 -5.19
N GLN A 156 17.69 13.03 -4.63
CA GLN A 156 16.44 13.75 -4.86
C GLN A 156 16.53 15.17 -4.28
N PRO A 157 16.04 16.19 -5.01
CA PRO A 157 16.07 17.58 -4.56
C PRO A 157 15.25 17.83 -3.29
#